data_AF-A0A1F8M9D7-F1
#
_entry.id   AF-A0A1F8M9D7-F1
#
_cell.length_a   1.000
_cell.length_b   1.000
_cell.length_c   1.000
_cell.angle_alpha   90.00
_cell.angle_beta   90.00
_cell.angle_gamma   90.00
#
_symmetry.space_group_name_H-M   'P 1'
#
loop_
_entity.id
_entity.type
_entity.pdbx_description
1 polymer ?
#
loop_
_entity_poly.entity_id
_entity_poly.type
_entity_poly.pdbx_seq_one_letter_code
_entity_poly.pdbx_strand_id
1 'polypeptide(L)'
;MDNSQKVAAALGIFLAIVILCGASGFLGYSYGYQTGNEAIYNRGYNQGYSQGKDAGYQAGYESGYAAGRKPSPEQKASGEYVTLNPTYQEMKAFLAQDESDLKQYKENEYVCTDFAAAVNNNADANGIRCAVVDIFYPEGYGHTIVAFDTTDKGLIFIEPQFDKEVKLIVGQSYSQTNNFTPAPRADTINRYLIVW
;
A
#
# COMPACT_ATOMS: atom_id res chain seq x y z
N MET A 1 -45.77 10.00 64.45
CA MET A 1 -44.72 9.00 64.18
C MET A 1 -44.18 8.49 65.49
N ASP A 2 -44.30 7.19 65.74
CA ASP A 2 -43.65 6.57 66.91
C ASP A 2 -42.13 6.48 66.69
N ASN A 3 -41.38 6.11 67.73
CA ASN A 3 -39.92 6.02 67.66
C ASN A 3 -39.43 4.99 66.64
N SER A 4 -40.15 3.88 66.44
CA SER A 4 -39.80 2.84 65.47
C SER A 4 -39.90 3.37 64.04
N GLN A 5 -40.92 4.18 63.75
CA GLN A 5 -41.08 4.83 62.45
C GLN A 5 -39.98 5.88 62.17
N LYS A 6 -39.54 6.62 63.21
CA LYS A 6 -38.44 7.59 63.08
C LYS A 6 -37.10 6.90 62.81
N VAL A 7 -36.84 5.79 63.49
CA VAL A 7 -35.62 4.99 63.29
C VAL A 7 -35.61 4.34 61.90
N ALA A 8 -36.73 3.78 61.45
CA ALA A 8 -36.85 3.20 60.11
C ALA A 8 -36.62 4.26 59.01
N ALA A 9 -37.19 5.47 59.17
CA ALA A 9 -36.97 6.58 58.23
C ALA A 9 -35.51 7.04 58.20
N ALA A 10 -34.87 7.16 59.37
CA ALA A 10 -33.45 7.55 59.46
C ALA A 10 -32.52 6.51 58.83
N LEU A 11 -32.78 5.21 59.06
CA LEU A 11 -32.02 4.12 58.43
C LEU A 11 -32.22 4.08 56.91
N GLY A 12 -33.45 4.32 56.43
CA GLY A 12 -33.74 4.41 55.00
C GLY A 12 -33.01 5.56 54.32
N ILE A 13 -32.98 6.75 54.94
CA ILE A 13 -32.24 7.92 54.44
C ILE A 13 -30.74 7.62 54.43
N PHE A 14 -30.20 7.02 55.49
CA PHE A 14 -28.78 6.68 55.57
C PHE A 14 -28.37 5.68 54.48
N LEU A 15 -29.16 4.62 54.26
CA LEU A 15 -28.91 3.64 53.20
C LEU A 15 -28.97 4.28 51.80
N ALA A 16 -29.92 5.20 51.56
CA ALA A 16 -30.01 5.93 50.29
C ALA A 16 -28.76 6.79 50.02
N ILE A 17 -28.22 7.46 51.04
CA ILE A 17 -26.99 8.26 50.93
C ILE A 17 -25.79 7.37 50.60
N VAL A 18 -25.65 6.21 51.26
CA VAL A 18 -24.55 5.27 51.01
C VAL A 18 -24.61 4.72 49.58
N ILE A 19 -25.80 4.39 49.07
CA ILE A 19 -25.99 3.90 47.69
C ILE A 19 -25.67 5.02 46.68
N LEU A 20 -26.12 6.26 46.90
CA LEU A 20 -25.84 7.39 46.03
C LEU A 20 -24.34 7.69 45.92
N CYS A 21 -23.63 7.75 47.06
CA CYS A 21 -22.19 8.00 47.09
C CYS A 21 -21.38 6.85 46.47
N GLY A 22 -21.78 5.60 46.70
CA GLY A 22 -21.14 4.42 46.13
C GLY A 22 -21.29 4.37 44.61
N ALA A 23 -22.50 4.65 44.10
CA ALA A 23 -22.77 4.67 42.66
C ALA A 23 -21.99 5.76 41.92
N SER A 24 -21.89 6.98 42.49
CA SER A 24 -21.12 8.07 41.87
C SER A 24 -19.62 7.76 41.83
N GLY A 25 -19.07 7.15 42.89
CA GLY A 25 -17.66 6.73 42.92
C GLY A 25 -17.34 5.65 41.89
N PHE A 26 -18.22 4.64 41.77
CA PHE A 26 -18.07 3.56 40.80
C PHE A 26 -18.20 4.04 39.34
N LEU A 27 -19.16 4.93 39.06
CA LEU A 27 -19.33 5.53 37.73
C LEU A 27 -18.15 6.44 37.36
N GLY A 28 -17.65 7.24 38.30
CA GLY A 28 -16.47 8.08 38.07
C GLY A 28 -15.22 7.26 37.79
N TYR A 29 -14.99 6.19 38.56
CA TYR A 29 -13.86 5.29 38.37
C TYR A 29 -13.91 4.56 37.02
N SER A 30 -15.07 3.98 36.67
CA SER A 30 -15.24 3.25 35.41
C SER A 30 -15.11 4.15 34.18
N TYR A 31 -15.72 5.34 34.22
CA TYR A 31 -15.62 6.32 33.14
C TYR A 31 -14.19 6.83 32.94
N GLY A 32 -13.47 7.15 34.03
CA GLY A 32 -12.08 7.60 33.97
C GLY A 32 -11.13 6.51 33.46
N TYR A 33 -11.36 5.25 33.85
CA TYR A 33 -10.56 4.12 33.40
C TYR A 33 -10.74 3.84 31.90
N GLN A 34 -11.97 3.92 31.39
CA GLN A 34 -12.26 3.74 29.96
C GLN A 34 -11.70 4.88 29.11
N THR A 35 -12.00 6.14 29.47
CA THR A 35 -11.57 7.31 28.68
C THR A 35 -10.05 7.51 28.70
N GLY A 36 -9.39 7.26 29.84
CA GLY A 36 -7.93 7.33 29.95
C GLY A 36 -7.23 6.28 29.10
N ASN A 37 -7.71 5.03 29.11
CA ASN A 37 -7.11 3.96 28.31
C ASN A 37 -7.29 4.17 26.80
N GLU A 38 -8.48 4.57 26.35
CA GLU A 38 -8.73 4.81 24.92
C GLU A 38 -7.92 6.00 24.38
N ALA A 39 -7.85 7.11 25.14
CA ALA A 39 -7.15 8.31 24.69
C ALA A 39 -5.63 8.13 24.65
N ILE A 40 -5.04 7.43 25.63
CA ILE A 40 -3.59 7.20 25.69
C ILE A 40 -3.18 6.12 24.67
N TYR A 41 -3.96 5.04 24.54
CA TYR A 41 -3.69 3.99 23.58
C TYR A 41 -3.77 4.51 22.14
N ASN A 42 -4.87 5.18 21.78
CA ASN A 42 -5.04 5.67 20.41
C ASN A 42 -4.07 6.79 20.06
N ARG A 43 -3.79 7.72 20.99
CA ARG A 43 -2.86 8.83 20.70
C ARG A 43 -1.42 8.33 20.64
N GLY A 44 -0.97 7.53 21.60
CA GLY A 44 0.40 7.03 21.65
C GLY A 44 0.71 6.06 20.52
N TYR A 45 -0.20 5.10 20.27
CA TYR A 45 -0.01 4.09 19.24
C TYR A 45 -0.11 4.68 17.83
N ASN A 46 -1.16 5.46 17.51
CA ASN A 46 -1.33 5.99 16.16
C ASN A 46 -0.29 7.07 15.83
N GLN A 47 0.07 7.92 16.80
CA GLN A 47 1.09 8.93 16.58
C GLN A 47 2.49 8.31 16.46
N GLY A 48 2.83 7.35 17.33
CA GLY A 48 4.11 6.63 17.25
C GLY A 48 4.23 5.80 15.97
N TYR A 49 3.16 5.12 15.56
CA TYR A 49 3.12 4.34 14.33
C TYR A 49 3.21 5.23 13.08
N SER A 50 2.45 6.33 13.02
CA SER A 50 2.50 7.27 11.89
C SER A 50 3.88 7.93 11.78
N GLN A 51 4.42 8.47 12.89
CA GLN A 51 5.71 9.14 12.88
C GLN A 51 6.87 8.18 12.58
N GLY A 52 6.82 6.95 13.13
CA GLY A 52 7.82 5.93 12.85
C GLY A 52 7.77 5.43 11.40
N LYS A 53 6.56 5.25 10.85
CA LYS A 53 6.35 4.87 9.44
C LYS A 53 6.83 5.97 8.51
N ASP A 54 6.44 7.22 8.73
CA ASP A 54 6.78 8.35 7.85
C ASP A 54 8.28 8.64 7.87
N ALA A 55 8.92 8.66 9.05
CA ALA A 55 10.35 8.90 9.18
C ALA A 55 11.20 7.73 8.64
N GLY A 56 10.80 6.49 8.94
CA GLY A 56 11.49 5.29 8.45
C GLY A 56 11.32 5.11 6.94
N TYR A 57 10.12 5.35 6.41
CA TYR A 57 9.84 5.31 4.98
C TYR A 57 10.60 6.42 4.24
N GLN A 58 10.57 7.66 4.73
CA GLN A 58 11.28 8.76 4.08
C GLN A 58 12.79 8.55 4.09
N ALA A 59 13.37 8.13 5.22
CA ALA A 59 14.81 7.84 5.31
C ALA A 59 15.20 6.62 4.47
N GLY A 60 14.37 5.57 4.43
CA GLY A 60 14.57 4.40 3.57
C GLY A 60 14.46 4.75 2.09
N TYR A 61 13.47 5.56 1.72
CA TYR A 61 13.26 6.04 0.36
C TYR A 61 14.39 6.96 -0.09
N GLU A 62 14.79 7.95 0.72
CA GLU A 62 15.90 8.86 0.39
C GLU A 62 17.23 8.12 0.30
N SER A 63 17.51 7.19 1.22
CA SER A 63 18.74 6.39 1.19
C SER A 63 18.75 5.40 0.02
N GLY A 64 17.61 4.76 -0.29
CA GLY A 64 17.45 3.89 -1.45
C GLY A 64 17.55 4.65 -2.77
N TYR A 65 16.91 5.81 -2.86
CA TYR A 65 16.98 6.70 -4.03
C TYR A 65 18.40 7.26 -4.24
N ALA A 66 19.10 7.63 -3.16
CA ALA A 66 20.49 8.06 -3.23
C ALA A 66 21.46 6.90 -3.56
N ALA A 67 21.19 5.69 -3.05
CA ALA A 67 21.99 4.50 -3.35
C ALA A 67 21.77 3.98 -4.78
N GLY A 68 20.54 4.08 -5.31
CA GLY A 68 20.19 3.77 -6.69
C GLY A 68 20.77 4.77 -7.69
N ARG A 69 21.01 6.02 -7.28
CA ARG A 69 21.75 7.00 -8.08
C ARG A 69 23.26 6.79 -8.06
N LYS A 70 23.79 5.64 -7.64
CA LYS A 70 25.20 5.33 -7.90
C LYS A 70 25.35 5.15 -9.41
N PRO A 71 25.97 6.11 -10.12
CA PRO A 71 26.28 5.89 -11.50
C PRO A 71 27.25 4.72 -11.54
N SER A 72 27.07 3.81 -12.49
CA SER A 72 28.09 2.82 -12.81
C SER A 72 29.44 3.55 -13.00
N PRO A 73 30.60 2.94 -12.65
CA PRO A 73 31.92 3.55 -12.84
C PRO A 73 32.30 3.88 -14.30
N GLU A 74 31.35 3.82 -15.24
CA GLU A 74 31.48 4.23 -16.62
C GLU A 74 30.48 5.35 -16.96
N GLN A 75 30.41 6.38 -16.11
CA GLN A 75 29.99 7.70 -16.59
C GLN A 75 31.03 8.22 -17.58
N LYS A 76 30.94 7.76 -18.83
CA LYS A 76 31.44 8.52 -19.96
C LYS A 76 30.65 9.81 -20.01
N ALA A 77 31.25 10.85 -19.46
CA ALA A 77 30.87 12.23 -19.73
C ALA A 77 30.70 12.40 -21.25
N SER A 78 29.60 13.05 -21.67
CA SER A 78 29.27 13.54 -23.03
C SER A 78 28.54 12.66 -24.06
N GLY A 79 27.87 11.57 -23.67
CA GLY A 79 26.88 10.89 -24.54
C GLY A 79 25.47 10.96 -23.94
N GLU A 80 24.43 11.21 -24.74
CA GLU A 80 23.03 11.11 -24.28
C GLU A 80 22.80 9.77 -23.57
N TYR A 81 22.20 9.81 -22.37
CA TYR A 81 21.71 8.61 -21.71
C TYR A 81 20.48 8.13 -22.47
N VAL A 82 20.67 7.23 -23.42
CA VAL A 82 19.61 6.69 -24.28
C VAL A 82 19.32 5.26 -23.87
N THR A 83 18.16 5.03 -23.24
CA THR A 83 17.60 3.67 -23.14
C THR A 83 17.07 3.23 -24.50
N LEU A 84 17.27 1.97 -24.83
CA LEU A 84 16.92 1.43 -26.14
C LEU A 84 15.71 0.50 -26.05
N ASN A 85 14.85 0.58 -27.07
CA ASN A 85 13.80 -0.40 -27.28
C ASN A 85 14.44 -1.79 -27.51
N PRO A 86 14.14 -2.81 -26.67
CA PRO A 86 14.73 -4.13 -26.82
C PRO A 86 14.08 -4.89 -27.99
N THR A 87 14.69 -5.98 -28.45
CA THR A 87 13.95 -7.05 -29.15
C THR A 87 13.08 -7.81 -28.14
N TYR A 88 12.08 -8.54 -28.63
CA TYR A 88 11.26 -9.41 -27.78
C TYR A 88 12.11 -10.44 -27.02
N GLN A 89 13.14 -10.99 -27.67
CA GLN A 89 14.03 -11.97 -27.03
C GLN A 89 14.88 -11.32 -25.93
N GLU A 90 15.43 -10.13 -26.16
CA GLU A 90 16.18 -9.38 -25.14
C GLU A 90 15.28 -9.01 -23.95
N MET A 91 14.04 -8.57 -24.19
CA MET A 91 13.05 -8.34 -23.13
C MET A 91 12.81 -9.61 -22.31
N LYS A 92 12.59 -10.77 -22.95
CA LYS A 92 12.40 -12.04 -22.22
C LYS A 92 13.65 -12.46 -21.46
N ALA A 93 14.84 -12.22 -21.98
CA ALA A 93 16.10 -12.51 -21.32
C ALA A 93 16.35 -11.61 -20.11
N PHE A 94 15.96 -10.33 -20.21
CA PHE A 94 15.98 -9.39 -19.09
C PHE A 94 15.01 -9.83 -17.98
N LEU A 95 13.75 -10.08 -18.31
CA LEU A 95 12.74 -10.50 -17.33
C LEU A 95 13.18 -11.79 -16.60
N ALA A 96 13.79 -12.75 -17.30
CA ALA A 96 14.28 -13.98 -16.67
C ALA A 96 15.45 -13.79 -15.69
N GLN A 97 16.11 -12.63 -15.69
CA GLN A 97 17.19 -12.25 -14.77
C GLN A 97 16.72 -11.29 -13.67
N ASP A 98 15.63 -10.56 -13.93
CA ASP A 98 15.01 -9.69 -12.96
C ASP A 98 14.38 -10.54 -11.85
N GLU A 99 14.60 -10.18 -10.59
CA GLU A 99 14.07 -10.94 -9.44
C GLU A 99 12.87 -10.23 -8.78
N SER A 100 12.26 -9.24 -9.46
CA SER A 100 11.14 -8.49 -8.87
C SER A 100 9.92 -9.37 -8.65
N ASP A 101 9.68 -10.36 -9.51
CA ASP A 101 8.60 -11.34 -9.42
C ASP A 101 8.74 -12.27 -8.19
N LEU A 102 9.96 -12.46 -7.68
CA LEU A 102 10.23 -13.25 -6.47
C LEU A 102 9.78 -12.54 -5.19
N LYS A 103 9.46 -11.25 -5.24
CA LYS A 103 8.98 -10.49 -4.08
C LYS A 103 7.53 -10.83 -3.76
N GLN A 104 7.20 -10.82 -2.48
CA GLN A 104 5.83 -11.07 -2.03
C GLN A 104 5.00 -9.78 -2.07
N TYR A 105 3.80 -9.84 -2.65
CA TYR A 105 2.81 -8.78 -2.53
C TYR A 105 2.41 -8.59 -1.06
N LYS A 106 2.50 -7.35 -0.59
CA LYS A 106 2.11 -6.95 0.76
C LYS A 106 1.27 -5.69 0.70
N GLU A 107 0.00 -5.84 1.08
CA GLU A 107 -0.92 -4.72 1.11
C GLU A 107 -0.36 -3.58 1.99
N ASN A 108 -0.40 -2.34 1.49
CA ASN A 108 0.15 -1.13 2.12
C ASN A 108 1.68 -1.06 2.29
N GLU A 109 2.45 -2.04 1.81
CA GLU A 109 3.92 -2.05 1.91
C GLU A 109 4.61 -2.23 0.55
N TYR A 110 4.16 -3.20 -0.25
CA TYR A 110 4.76 -3.53 -1.54
C TYR A 110 3.67 -4.06 -2.48
N VAL A 111 3.18 -3.17 -3.33
CA VAL A 111 1.99 -3.40 -4.18
C VAL A 111 2.35 -3.26 -5.66
N CYS A 112 1.35 -3.33 -6.54
CA CYS A 112 1.53 -3.34 -7.99
C CYS A 112 2.45 -2.21 -8.52
N THR A 113 2.35 -1.00 -7.97
CA THR A 113 3.21 0.13 -8.30
C THR A 113 4.68 -0.14 -7.98
N ASP A 114 4.98 -0.82 -6.87
CA ASP A 114 6.35 -1.11 -6.45
C ASP A 114 6.99 -2.19 -7.32
N PHE A 115 6.22 -3.22 -7.70
CA PHE A 115 6.68 -4.21 -8.70
C PHE A 115 6.98 -3.54 -10.04
N ALA A 116 6.06 -2.73 -10.56
CA ALA A 116 6.24 -2.06 -11.84
C ALA A 116 7.44 -1.10 -11.81
N ALA A 117 7.58 -0.31 -10.74
CA ALA A 117 8.72 0.57 -10.55
C ALA A 117 10.04 -0.21 -10.45
N ALA A 118 10.07 -1.34 -9.76
CA ALA A 118 11.27 -2.18 -9.66
C ALA A 118 11.72 -2.70 -11.02
N VAL A 119 10.82 -3.33 -11.79
CA VAL A 119 11.14 -3.83 -13.13
C VAL A 119 11.56 -2.69 -14.06
N ASN A 120 10.89 -1.53 -13.99
CA ASN A 120 11.23 -0.35 -14.80
C ASN A 120 12.64 0.18 -14.49
N ASN A 121 12.97 0.36 -13.21
CA ASN A 121 14.29 0.82 -12.77
C ASN A 121 15.39 -0.20 -13.11
N ASN A 122 15.11 -1.49 -12.97
CA ASN A 122 16.08 -2.54 -13.32
C ASN A 122 16.30 -2.61 -14.84
N ALA A 123 15.27 -2.39 -15.65
CA ALA A 123 15.40 -2.29 -17.10
C ALA A 123 16.28 -1.09 -17.49
N ASP A 124 16.04 0.09 -16.89
CA ASP A 124 16.84 1.30 -17.10
C ASP A 124 18.32 1.08 -16.73
N ALA A 125 18.58 0.41 -15.60
CA ALA A 125 19.93 0.02 -15.18
C ALA A 125 20.63 -0.93 -16.18
N ASN A 126 19.86 -1.66 -16.99
CA ASN A 126 20.35 -2.52 -18.08
C ASN A 126 20.31 -1.83 -19.45
N GLY A 127 20.01 -0.52 -19.52
CA GLY A 127 19.90 0.25 -20.76
C GLY A 127 18.67 -0.08 -21.61
N ILE A 128 17.68 -0.75 -21.02
CA ILE A 128 16.44 -1.19 -21.69
C ILE A 128 15.33 -0.19 -21.41
N ARG A 129 14.70 0.30 -22.47
CA ARG A 129 13.56 1.20 -22.37
C ARG A 129 12.31 0.43 -21.95
N CYS A 130 11.76 0.81 -20.80
CA CYS A 130 10.57 0.23 -20.20
C CYS A 130 9.59 1.35 -19.84
N ALA A 131 8.30 1.12 -20.01
CA ALA A 131 7.24 2.02 -19.56
C ALA A 131 6.53 1.47 -18.33
N VAL A 132 6.03 2.38 -17.49
CA VAL A 132 4.99 2.06 -16.49
C VAL A 132 3.62 2.27 -17.13
N VAL A 133 2.68 1.37 -16.85
CA VAL A 133 1.32 1.42 -17.41
C VAL A 133 0.29 1.43 -16.29
N ASP A 134 -0.41 2.55 -16.15
CA ASP A 134 -1.51 2.70 -15.19
C ASP A 134 -2.84 2.33 -15.85
N ILE A 135 -3.56 1.40 -15.21
CA ILE A 135 -4.84 0.86 -15.67
C ILE A 135 -5.95 1.38 -14.76
N PHE A 136 -7.00 1.91 -15.38
CA PHE A 136 -8.14 2.48 -14.68
C PHE A 136 -9.37 1.59 -14.88
N TYR A 137 -9.99 1.22 -13.76
CA TYR A 137 -11.23 0.44 -13.67
C TYR A 137 -12.44 1.36 -13.42
N PRO A 138 -13.68 0.85 -13.34
CA PRO A 138 -14.87 1.68 -13.10
C PRO A 138 -14.81 2.52 -11.82
N GLU A 139 -14.16 2.01 -10.78
CA GLU A 139 -14.03 2.70 -9.49
C GLU A 139 -12.83 3.66 -9.42
N GLY A 140 -12.04 3.79 -10.50
CA GLY A 140 -10.92 4.71 -10.59
C GLY A 140 -9.58 4.02 -10.87
N TYR A 141 -8.51 4.47 -10.21
CA TYR A 141 -7.19 3.87 -10.35
C TYR A 141 -7.22 2.41 -9.89
N GLY A 142 -6.81 1.50 -10.77
CA GLY A 142 -7.06 0.08 -10.62
C GLY A 142 -5.80 -0.74 -10.37
N HIS A 143 -4.85 -0.67 -11.31
CA HIS A 143 -3.68 -1.55 -11.34
C HIS A 143 -2.54 -0.88 -12.11
N THR A 144 -1.29 -1.29 -11.84
CA THR A 144 -0.11 -0.83 -12.57
C THR A 144 0.74 -2.01 -13.00
N ILE A 145 1.16 -1.98 -14.27
CA ILE A 145 2.03 -2.98 -14.88
C ILE A 145 3.16 -2.29 -15.66
N VAL A 146 3.96 -3.04 -16.43
CA VAL A 146 4.98 -2.46 -17.31
C VAL A 146 4.73 -2.79 -18.78
N ALA A 147 5.37 -2.03 -19.68
CA ALA A 147 5.37 -2.33 -21.10
C ALA A 147 6.73 -2.10 -21.75
N PHE A 148 7.01 -2.87 -22.79
CA PHE A 148 8.21 -2.76 -23.61
C PHE A 148 7.79 -2.57 -25.08
N ASP A 149 8.30 -1.53 -25.73
CA ASP A 149 8.11 -1.33 -27.16
C ASP A 149 9.20 -2.11 -27.88
N THR A 150 8.90 -3.35 -28.25
CA THR A 150 9.89 -4.25 -28.85
C THR A 150 10.09 -3.92 -30.32
N THR A 151 11.34 -3.97 -30.78
CA THR A 151 11.69 -3.60 -32.15
C THR A 151 11.16 -4.56 -33.22
N ASP A 152 10.80 -5.80 -32.82
CA ASP A 152 10.42 -6.89 -33.72
C ASP A 152 8.98 -7.41 -33.51
N LYS A 153 8.34 -7.11 -32.36
CA LYS A 153 6.94 -7.50 -32.07
C LYS A 153 6.04 -6.35 -31.63
N GLY A 154 6.55 -5.13 -31.59
CA GLY A 154 5.83 -3.94 -31.14
C GLY A 154 5.63 -3.93 -29.63
N LEU A 155 4.61 -3.20 -29.17
CA LEU A 155 4.33 -2.99 -27.76
C LEU A 155 3.83 -4.27 -27.06
N ILE A 156 4.52 -4.68 -26.02
CA ILE A 156 4.20 -5.84 -25.17
C ILE A 156 3.95 -5.38 -23.74
N PHE A 157 2.84 -5.83 -23.14
CA PHE A 157 2.52 -5.56 -21.73
C PHE A 157 2.91 -6.75 -20.87
N ILE A 158 3.52 -6.49 -19.72
CA ILE A 158 4.01 -7.51 -18.79
C ILE A 158 3.44 -7.22 -17.40
N GLU A 159 2.81 -8.22 -16.80
CA GLU A 159 2.46 -8.25 -15.38
C GLU A 159 3.73 -8.53 -14.56
N PRO A 160 4.29 -7.53 -13.85
CA PRO A 160 5.60 -7.63 -13.23
C PRO A 160 5.61 -8.53 -11.98
N GLN A 161 4.45 -8.88 -11.43
CA GLN A 161 4.37 -9.80 -10.29
C GLN A 161 4.62 -11.26 -10.69
N PHE A 162 4.53 -11.60 -11.99
CA PHE A 162 4.59 -12.98 -12.48
C PHE A 162 5.38 -13.15 -13.78
N ASP A 163 6.08 -12.10 -14.25
CA ASP A 163 6.75 -12.03 -15.56
C ASP A 163 5.90 -12.48 -16.75
N LYS A 164 4.59 -12.25 -16.64
CA LYS A 164 3.61 -12.79 -17.57
C LYS A 164 3.21 -11.73 -18.59
N GLU A 165 3.27 -12.09 -19.87
CA GLU A 165 2.68 -11.28 -20.92
C GLU A 165 1.16 -11.23 -20.76
N VAL A 166 0.61 -10.03 -20.83
CA VAL A 166 -0.82 -9.76 -20.64
C VAL A 166 -1.37 -8.93 -21.78
N LYS A 167 -2.70 -8.99 -21.94
CA LYS A 167 -3.45 -8.20 -22.90
C LYS A 167 -4.27 -7.15 -22.16
N LEU A 168 -4.22 -5.92 -22.66
CA LEU A 168 -5.10 -4.84 -22.24
C LEU A 168 -6.12 -4.57 -23.35
N ILE A 169 -7.39 -4.90 -23.10
CA ILE A 169 -8.48 -4.64 -24.04
C ILE A 169 -9.50 -3.74 -23.32
N VAL A 170 -9.60 -2.50 -23.77
CA VAL A 170 -10.58 -1.54 -23.21
C VAL A 170 -11.99 -2.11 -23.36
N GLY A 171 -12.78 -2.02 -22.29
CA GLY A 171 -14.12 -2.60 -22.19
C GLY A 171 -14.15 -4.07 -21.77
N GLN A 172 -13.01 -4.73 -21.56
CA GLN A 172 -12.94 -6.11 -21.04
C GLN A 172 -12.30 -6.18 -19.66
N SER A 173 -12.63 -7.24 -18.91
CA SER A 173 -12.04 -7.56 -17.60
C SER A 173 -10.56 -7.94 -17.75
N TYR A 174 -9.68 -7.28 -17.01
CA TYR A 174 -8.24 -7.57 -17.01
C TYR A 174 -7.96 -9.03 -16.61
N SER A 175 -8.53 -9.50 -15.50
CA SER A 175 -8.32 -10.84 -14.99
C SER A 175 -8.89 -11.91 -15.91
N GLN A 176 -10.12 -11.73 -16.43
CA GLN A 176 -10.72 -12.71 -17.34
C GLN A 176 -9.93 -12.84 -18.65
N THR A 177 -9.58 -11.71 -19.27
CA THR A 177 -8.79 -11.70 -20.52
C THR A 177 -7.43 -12.39 -20.36
N ASN A 178 -6.86 -12.34 -19.16
CA ASN A 178 -5.52 -12.87 -18.87
C ASN A 178 -5.51 -14.19 -18.08
N ASN A 179 -6.68 -14.80 -17.87
CA ASN A 179 -6.85 -16.03 -17.09
C ASN A 179 -6.28 -15.93 -15.66
N PHE A 180 -6.53 -14.81 -15.00
CA PHE A 180 -6.26 -14.62 -13.57
C PHE A 180 -7.54 -14.80 -12.75
N THR A 181 -7.38 -15.15 -11.49
CA THR A 181 -8.48 -15.10 -10.52
C THR A 181 -8.88 -13.64 -10.31
N PRO A 182 -10.14 -13.25 -10.55
CA PRO A 182 -10.57 -11.87 -10.38
C PRO A 182 -10.61 -11.49 -8.90
N ALA A 183 -10.23 -10.24 -8.62
CA ALA A 183 -10.46 -9.61 -7.32
C ALA A 183 -11.97 -9.43 -7.07
N PRO A 184 -12.43 -9.21 -5.82
CA PRO A 184 -13.84 -8.97 -5.51
C PRO A 184 -14.41 -7.63 -6.03
N ARG A 185 -13.67 -6.92 -6.89
CA ARG A 185 -14.04 -5.64 -7.51
C ARG A 185 -14.07 -5.79 -9.03
N ALA A 186 -14.86 -4.94 -9.70
CA ALA A 186 -14.86 -4.91 -11.16
C ALA A 186 -13.50 -4.42 -11.69
N ASP A 187 -12.95 -5.16 -12.66
CA ASP A 187 -11.64 -4.93 -13.26
C ASP A 187 -11.74 -4.70 -14.78
N THR A 188 -12.90 -4.23 -15.23
CA THR A 188 -13.11 -3.83 -16.63
C THR A 188 -12.21 -2.63 -16.93
N ILE A 189 -11.36 -2.77 -17.94
CA ILE A 189 -10.41 -1.72 -18.31
C ILE A 189 -11.18 -0.58 -19.00
N ASN A 190 -11.32 0.57 -18.33
CA ASN A 190 -11.93 1.75 -18.93
C ASN A 190 -10.95 2.50 -19.83
N ARG A 191 -9.71 2.62 -19.36
CA ARG A 191 -8.58 3.22 -20.07
C ARG A 191 -7.28 2.80 -19.41
N TYR A 192 -6.17 3.01 -20.10
CA TYR A 192 -4.83 2.93 -19.52
C TYR A 192 -3.95 4.06 -20.04
N LEU A 193 -2.92 4.40 -19.28
CA LEU A 193 -1.92 5.40 -19.63
C LEU A 193 -0.55 4.71 -19.67
N ILE A 194 0.22 4.96 -20.72
CA ILE A 194 1.59 4.45 -20.87
C ILE A 194 2.53 5.62 -20.62
N VAL A 195 3.42 5.47 -19.65
CA VAL A 195 4.37 6.50 -19.23
C VAL A 195 5.79 5.95 -19.42
N TRP A 196 6.57 6.65 -20.24
CA TRP A 196 7.96 6.32 -20.57
C TRP A 196 8.94 7.12 -19.73
#